data_AF-A0A520K9C5-F1
#
_entry.id   AF-A0A520K9C5-F1
#
_cell.length_a   1.000
_cell.length_b   1.000
_cell.length_c   1.000
_cell.angle_alpha   90.00
_cell.angle_beta   90.00
_cell.angle_gamma   90.00
#
_symmetry.space_group_name_H-M   'P 1'
#
loop_
_entity.id
_entity.type
_entity.pdbx_description
1 polymer ?
#
loop_
_entity_poly.entity_id
_entity_poly.type
_entity_poly.pdbx_seq_one_letter_code
_entity_poly.pdbx_strand_id
1 'polypeptide(L)'
;MIPLDKNEMLLVHGDTGTLAIVKVGRHRQFLVDNPEKEMVLAMGPEELLVASGFGTDEQIMNGLRCVLYMIREVNSYLRVPGR
;
A
#
# COMPACT_ATOMS: atom_id res chain seq x y z
N MET A 1 -13.88 15.65 1.43
CA MET A 1 -12.58 15.03 1.08
C MET A 1 -11.74 15.03 2.34
N ILE A 2 -11.15 13.90 2.72
CA ILE A 2 -10.28 13.84 3.92
C ILE A 2 -8.86 14.20 3.46
N PRO A 3 -8.28 15.32 3.93
CA PRO A 3 -6.89 15.64 3.64
C PRO A 3 -5.96 14.60 4.30
N LEU A 4 -4.92 14.18 3.58
CA LEU A 4 -3.91 13.23 4.07
C LEU A 4 -2.53 13.78 3.75
N ASP A 5 -1.70 14.02 4.78
CA ASP A 5 -0.30 14.41 4.59
C ASP A 5 0.56 13.23 4.12
N LYS A 6 1.70 13.51 3.48
CA LYS A 6 2.64 12.47 3.03
C LYS A 6 3.26 11.65 4.18
N ASN A 7 3.26 12.16 5.40
CA ASN A 7 3.78 11.47 6.59
C ASN A 7 2.67 10.79 7.40
N GLU A 8 1.42 10.88 6.95
CA GLU A 8 0.26 10.29 7.60
C GLU A 8 -0.16 9.00 6.91
N MET A 9 -0.88 8.17 7.67
CA MET A 9 -1.55 6.98 7.17
C MET A 9 -2.99 7.01 7.68
N LEU A 10 -3.93 6.89 6.75
CA LEU A 10 -5.34 6.71 7.09
C LEU A 10 -5.62 5.22 7.27
N LEU A 11 -6.13 4.86 8.44
CA LEU A 11 -6.66 3.53 8.73
C LEU A 11 -8.19 3.56 8.66
N VAL A 12 -8.77 2.64 7.90
CA VAL A 12 -10.22 2.40 7.89
C VAL A 12 -10.46 1.01 8.46
N HIS A 13 -11.10 0.98 9.63
CA HIS A 13 -11.47 -0.25 10.32
C HIS A 13 -12.88 -0.65 9.91
N GLY A 14 -13.02 -1.83 9.32
CA GLY A 14 -14.29 -2.51 9.18
C GLY A 14 -14.49 -3.54 10.31
N ASP A 15 -15.57 -4.32 10.23
CA ASP A 15 -15.86 -5.34 11.24
C ASP A 15 -14.93 -6.56 11.14
N THR A 16 -14.42 -6.85 9.93
CA THR A 16 -13.64 -8.06 9.63
C THR A 16 -12.29 -7.79 8.99
N GLY A 17 -11.94 -6.52 8.76
CA GLY A 17 -10.74 -6.16 8.03
C GLY A 17 -10.35 -4.70 8.21
N THR A 18 -9.09 -4.41 7.85
CA THR A 18 -8.52 -3.08 7.95
C THR A 18 -7.92 -2.67 6.61
N LEU A 19 -8.20 -1.43 6.19
CA LEU A 19 -7.52 -0.78 5.07
C LEU A 19 -6.54 0.25 5.60
N ALA A 20 -5.34 0.27 5.03
CA ALA A 20 -4.33 1.28 5.25
C ALA A 20 -4.06 2.03 3.95
N ILE A 21 -4.08 3.37 4.04
CA ILE A 21 -3.96 4.26 2.88
C ILE A 21 -2.86 5.27 3.16
N VAL A 22 -1.91 5.40 2.23
CA VAL A 22 -0.84 6.40 2.28
C VAL A 22 -0.72 7.09 0.91
N LYS A 23 -0.22 8.33 0.90
CA LYS A 23 0.25 8.95 -0.34
C LYS A 23 1.55 8.32 -0.81
N VAL A 24 1.76 8.27 -2.13
CA VAL A 24 3.07 7.91 -2.70
C VAL A 24 4.13 8.94 -2.27
N GLY A 25 3.78 10.23 -2.29
CA GLY A 25 4.57 11.35 -1.75
C GLY A 25 5.78 11.78 -2.58
N ARG A 26 6.12 11.07 -3.65
CA ARG A 26 7.08 11.48 -4.70
C ARG A 26 6.78 10.74 -6.01
N HIS A 27 7.25 11.23 -7.15
CA HIS A 27 7.17 10.46 -8.40
C HIS A 27 7.97 9.15 -8.24
N ARG A 28 7.33 8.00 -8.49
CA ARG A 28 7.97 6.69 -8.39
C ARG A 28 7.48 5.74 -9.48
N GLN A 29 8.28 4.72 -9.74
CA GLN A 29 7.89 3.56 -10.54
C GLN A 29 7.90 2.33 -9.64
N PHE A 30 6.82 1.55 -9.64
CA PHE A 30 6.73 0.28 -8.91
C PHE A 30 6.77 -0.88 -9.89
N LEU A 31 7.59 -1.88 -9.58
CA LEU A 31 7.63 -3.16 -10.29
C LEU A 31 6.56 -4.08 -9.68
N VAL A 32 5.62 -4.49 -10.51
CA VAL A 32 4.57 -5.43 -10.16
C VAL A 32 4.81 -6.69 -10.96
N ASP A 33 5.21 -7.75 -10.27
CA ASP A 33 5.35 -9.06 -10.88
C ASP A 33 4.07 -9.88 -10.63
N ASN A 34 3.47 -10.29 -11.74
CA ASN A 34 2.33 -11.19 -11.79
C ASN A 34 2.71 -12.43 -12.62
N PRO A 35 1.99 -13.56 -12.49
CA PRO A 35 2.38 -14.81 -13.15
C PRO A 35 2.39 -14.75 -14.69
N GLU A 36 1.66 -13.82 -15.31
CA GLU A 36 1.57 -13.69 -16.76
C GLU A 36 2.64 -12.74 -17.33
N LYS A 37 2.98 -11.67 -16.60
CA LYS A 37 3.92 -10.62 -16.98
C LYS A 37 4.31 -9.72 -15.82
N GLU A 38 5.54 -9.23 -15.87
CA GLU A 38 5.97 -8.09 -15.07
C GLU A 38 5.46 -6.77 -15.69
N MET A 39 5.04 -5.83 -14.85
CA MET A 39 4.61 -4.50 -15.29
C MET A 39 5.19 -3.40 -14.40
N VAL A 40 5.35 -2.20 -14.99
CA VAL A 40 5.81 -1.00 -14.28
C VAL A 40 4.64 -0.05 -14.10
N LEU A 41 4.37 0.36 -12.86
CA LEU A 41 3.38 1.39 -12.53
C LEU A 41 4.10 2.71 -12.21
N ALA A 42 3.97 3.69 -13.11
CA ALA A 42 4.44 5.05 -12.87
C ALA A 42 3.39 5.85 -12.10
N MET A 43 3.76 6.34 -10.92
CA MET A 43 2.85 6.98 -9.99
C MET A 43 3.29 8.40 -9.64
N GLY A 44 2.32 9.31 -9.58
CA GLY A 44 2.48 10.69 -9.14
C GLY A 44 2.51 10.83 -7.61
N PRO A 45 2.98 11.97 -7.08
CA PRO A 45 3.13 12.20 -5.64
C PRO A 45 1.81 12.22 -4.87
N GLU A 46 0.71 12.64 -5.51
CA GLU A 46 -0.62 12.74 -4.90
C GLU A 46 -1.44 11.46 -5.02
N GLU A 47 -0.95 10.47 -5.76
CA GLU A 47 -1.62 9.17 -5.86
C GLU A 47 -1.47 8.38 -4.57
N LEU A 48 -2.31 7.37 -4.40
CA LEU A 48 -2.45 6.62 -3.16
C LEU A 48 -1.98 5.18 -3.33
N LEU A 49 -1.32 4.68 -2.29
CA LEU A 49 -1.09 3.26 -2.08
C LEU A 49 -2.09 2.77 -1.05
N VAL A 50 -2.73 1.64 -1.34
CA VAL A 50 -3.74 1.04 -0.48
C VAL A 50 -3.36 -0.41 -0.23
N ALA A 51 -3.35 -0.80 1.05
CA ALA A 51 -3.16 -2.18 1.48
C ALA A 51 -4.34 -2.61 2.37
N SER A 52 -4.72 -3.88 2.29
CA SER A 52 -5.82 -4.46 3.06
C SER A 52 -5.35 -5.70 3.81
N GLY A 53 -5.83 -5.88 5.03
CA GLY A 53 -5.61 -7.08 5.83
C GLY A 53 -6.92 -7.62 6.41
N PHE A 54 -7.02 -8.94 6.54
CA PHE A 54 -8.11 -9.58 7.25
C PHE A 54 -7.85 -9.49 8.76
N GLY A 55 -8.79 -8.93 9.51
CA GLY A 55 -8.64 -8.64 10.93
C GLY A 55 -8.48 -7.15 11.24
N THR A 56 -8.63 -6.83 12.52
CA THR A 56 -8.70 -5.45 13.05
C THR A 56 -7.77 -5.21 14.23
N ASP A 57 -6.96 -6.21 14.57
CA ASP A 57 -6.02 -6.14 15.68
C ASP A 57 -4.74 -5.35 15.31
N GLU A 58 -3.92 -5.11 16.33
CA GLU A 58 -2.65 -4.39 16.20
C GLU A 58 -1.64 -5.12 15.32
N GLN A 59 -1.68 -6.45 15.28
CA GLN A 59 -0.80 -7.23 14.43
C GLN A 59 -1.07 -6.94 12.96
N ILE A 60 -2.35 -6.87 12.56
CA ILE A 60 -2.75 -6.50 11.19
C ILE A 60 -2.33 -5.05 10.89
N MET A 61 -2.59 -4.11 11.80
CA MET A 61 -2.19 -2.70 11.60
C MET A 61 -0.67 -2.56 11.38
N ASN A 62 0.14 -3.24 12.18
CA ASN A 62 1.59 -3.21 12.07
C ASN A 62 2.08 -3.90 10.78
N GLY A 63 1.45 -5.01 10.39
CA GLY A 63 1.71 -5.66 9.10
C GLY A 63 1.46 -4.73 7.92
N LEU A 64 0.31 -4.02 7.91
CA LEU A 64 -0.03 -3.07 6.87
C LEU A 64 0.97 -1.90 6.79
N ARG A 65 1.39 -1.36 7.94
CA ARG A 65 2.45 -0.34 8.00
C ARG A 65 3.75 -0.84 7.36
N CYS A 66 4.19 -2.04 7.73
CA CYS A 66 5.41 -2.63 7.18
C CYS A 66 5.32 -2.84 5.67
N VAL A 67 4.22 -3.41 5.18
CA VAL A 67 4.04 -3.65 3.74
C VAL A 67 4.08 -2.33 2.96
N LEU A 68 3.29 -1.34 3.39
CA LEU A 68 3.27 -0.03 2.74
C LEU A 68 4.63 0.66 2.83
N TYR A 69 5.36 0.53 3.94
CA TYR A 69 6.71 1.08 4.05
C TYR A 69 7.71 0.37 3.12
N MET A 70 7.65 -0.95 2.99
CA MET A 70 8.53 -1.71 2.10
C MET A 70 8.31 -1.33 0.64
N ILE A 71 7.06 -1.26 0.21
CA ILE A 71 6.71 -0.82 -1.15
C ILE A 71 7.12 0.63 -1.33
N ARG A 72 6.61 1.51 -0.44
CA ARG A 72 6.73 2.94 -0.61
C ARG A 72 8.14 3.39 -0.41
N GLU A 73 8.89 3.01 0.60
CA GLU A 73 10.21 3.60 0.90
C GLU A 73 11.38 2.76 0.42
N VAL A 74 11.27 1.44 0.51
CA VAL A 74 12.36 0.50 0.15
C VAL A 74 12.30 0.11 -1.33
N ASN A 75 11.23 0.47 -2.06
CA ASN A 75 10.97 0.08 -3.45
C ASN A 75 10.98 -1.46 -3.61
N SER A 76 10.43 -2.19 -2.65
CA SER A 76 10.27 -3.64 -2.79
C SER A 76 9.31 -3.98 -3.93
N TYR A 77 9.57 -5.08 -4.62
CA TYR A 77 8.67 -5.58 -5.66
C TYR A 77 7.30 -5.98 -5.08
N LEU A 78 6.24 -5.72 -5.85
CA LEU A 78 4.89 -6.17 -5.55
C LEU A 78 4.62 -7.50 -6.25
N ARG A 79 4.49 -8.58 -5.48
CA ARG A 79 3.99 -9.86 -6.01
C ARG A 79 2.49 -9.89 -5.96
N VAL A 80 1.85 -10.09 -7.10
CA VAL A 80 0.44 -10.45 -7.15
C VAL A 80 0.37 -11.97 -7.34
N PRO A 81 -0.15 -12.74 -6.36
CA PRO A 81 -0.35 -14.17 -6.55
C PRO A 81 -1.31 -14.41 -7.71
N GLY A 82 -1.01 -15.42 -8.53
CA GLY A 82 -1.94 -15.92 -9.55
C GLY A 82 -3.21 -16.45 -8.91
N ARG A 83 -4.33 -16.26 -9.60
CA ARG A 83 -5.57 -16.98 -9.29
C ARG A 83 -5.43 -18.45 -9.65
#